data_AF-A0A3A4VHI0-F1
#
_entry.id   AF-A0A3A4VHI0-F1
#
_cell.length_a   1.000
_cell.length_b   1.000
_cell.length_c   1.000
_cell.angle_alpha   90.00
_cell.angle_beta   90.00
_cell.angle_gamma   90.00
#
_symmetry.space_group_name_H-M   'P 1'
#
loop_
_entity.id
_entity.type
_entity.pdbx_description
1 polymer ?
#
loop_
_entity_poly.entity_id
_entity_poly.type
_entity_poly.pdbx_seq_one_letter_code
_entity_poly.pdbx_strand_id
1 'polypeptide(L)'
;MPDHPTESQSERRASEPARTMAGDMQRVLTEKKPTLLARPPRPRERLGATASDRWTEQKFKVTAMALLGVIALLITAWFWRSELPALVENLPQPVPPPGSAFFFNATETLLLSSSSPPLPALLAGRIAIPRAPGSFTRLLIEVERLRADPAALSARGFFDAIGIEPPPQFLDAIEPLPQWFIYGGADGRDAGIIFVVKNGPAAAEALAAWEPTIRSDFAFMIPTAPPPPPLIATTTPDAATGTTSDERALLPPAAPSADPVPPRFKSQSYRNIEFRFRELISGHDQGWGYLYFPARRRIIMGTSTAALRAAIDRLFESPNP
;
A
#
# COMPACT_ATOMS: atom_id res chain seq x y z
N MET A 1 46.09 -30.57 30.33
CA MET A 1 47.31 -29.81 30.60
C MET A 1 47.23 -28.50 29.81
N PRO A 2 47.70 -27.38 30.37
CA PRO A 2 46.83 -26.46 31.11
C PRO A 2 47.09 -24.97 30.77
N ASP A 3 46.36 -24.08 31.47
CA ASP A 3 46.74 -22.70 31.85
C ASP A 3 46.73 -21.60 30.77
N HIS A 4 46.21 -20.38 30.96
CA HIS A 4 45.83 -19.62 32.15
C HIS A 4 44.88 -18.45 31.75
N PRO A 5 44.28 -17.74 32.73
CA PRO A 5 43.15 -16.83 32.62
C PRO A 5 43.56 -15.35 32.53
N THR A 6 42.59 -14.46 32.26
CA THR A 6 42.65 -13.07 32.73
C THR A 6 41.28 -12.59 33.18
N GLU A 7 41.17 -12.36 34.50
CA GLU A 7 40.16 -11.52 35.15
C GLU A 7 40.30 -10.06 34.70
N SER A 8 39.17 -9.35 34.57
CA SER A 8 39.09 -7.99 35.13
C SER A 8 37.66 -7.45 35.16
N GLN A 9 37.22 -7.19 36.39
CA GLN A 9 36.52 -5.97 36.84
C GLN A 9 35.01 -5.83 36.61
N SER A 10 34.30 -6.34 37.61
CA SER A 10 33.28 -5.65 38.40
C SER A 10 33.06 -4.15 38.16
N GLU A 11 31.90 -3.81 37.60
CA GLU A 11 31.21 -2.55 37.90
C GLU A 11 29.81 -2.87 38.46
N ARG A 12 29.71 -2.78 39.80
CA ARG A 12 28.43 -2.74 40.51
C ARG A 12 27.76 -1.40 40.20
N ARG A 13 26.82 -1.37 39.25
CA ARG A 13 25.84 -0.27 39.18
C ARG A 13 24.76 -0.52 40.23
N ALA A 14 24.80 0.30 41.28
CA ALA A 14 23.71 0.43 42.24
C ALA A 14 22.44 0.85 41.49
N SER A 15 21.39 0.06 41.67
CA SER A 15 20.04 0.31 41.18
C SER A 15 19.49 1.64 41.72
N GLU A 16 19.13 2.55 40.82
CA GLU A 16 18.28 3.70 41.19
C GLU A 16 16.89 3.19 41.62
N PRO A 17 16.36 3.62 42.77
CA PRO A 17 15.01 3.23 43.18
C PRO A 17 13.98 3.86 42.24
N ALA A 18 13.07 3.02 41.74
CA ALA A 18 11.98 3.39 40.85
C ALA A 18 11.14 4.53 41.46
N ARG A 19 11.06 5.66 40.75
CA ARG A 19 10.14 6.76 41.05
C ARG A 19 8.71 6.27 40.88
N THR A 20 7.98 6.13 41.97
CA THR A 20 6.54 5.83 41.96
C THR A 20 5.77 7.11 42.29
N MET A 21 4.61 7.32 41.65
CA MET A 21 3.72 8.47 41.89
C MET A 21 3.36 8.67 43.37
N ALA A 22 3.46 7.63 44.20
CA ALA A 22 3.25 7.70 45.64
C ALA A 22 4.30 8.57 46.37
N GLY A 23 5.56 8.59 45.91
CA GLY A 23 6.63 9.38 46.51
C GLY A 23 6.50 10.89 46.26
N ASP A 24 6.00 11.28 45.09
CA ASP A 24 5.81 12.70 44.73
C ASP A 24 4.61 13.33 45.44
N MET A 25 3.58 12.54 45.77
CA MET A 25 2.42 13.04 46.53
C MET A 25 2.75 13.35 48.00
N GLN A 26 3.72 12.63 48.58
CA GLN A 26 4.13 12.81 49.97
C GLN A 26 5.01 14.05 50.18
N ARG A 27 5.77 14.46 49.15
CA ARG A 27 6.57 15.71 49.15
C ARG A 27 5.70 16.97 49.12
N VAL A 28 4.62 16.96 48.35
CA VAL A 28 3.70 18.11 48.24
C VAL A 28 2.93 18.37 49.55
N LEU A 29 2.67 17.32 50.33
CA LEU A 29 1.98 17.42 51.62
C LEU A 29 2.89 17.87 52.77
N THR A 30 4.21 17.72 52.66
CA THR A 30 5.15 18.12 53.73
C THR A 30 5.69 19.55 53.59
N GLU A 31 5.70 20.12 52.38
CA GLU A 31 6.28 21.47 52.14
C GLU A 31 5.32 22.65 52.41
N LYS A 32 4.01 22.44 52.56
CA LYS A 32 3.07 23.53 52.86
C LYS A 32 2.59 23.50 54.30
N LYS A 33 3.38 24.08 55.21
CA LYS A 33 2.90 24.51 56.53
C LYS A 33 1.96 25.71 56.36
N PRO A 34 0.69 25.66 56.79
CA PRO A 34 -0.16 26.84 56.82
C PRO A 34 0.30 27.77 57.95
N THR A 35 0.73 28.97 57.58
CA THR A 35 1.03 30.08 58.49
C THR A 35 -0.24 30.48 59.23
N LEU A 36 -0.36 30.07 60.49
CA LEU A 36 -1.26 30.69 61.47
C LEU A 36 -0.73 32.09 61.79
N LEU A 37 -1.67 33.04 61.96
CA LEU A 37 -1.50 34.43 62.43
C LEU A 37 -1.33 35.50 61.35
N ALA A 38 -2.46 35.99 60.84
CA ALA A 38 -2.67 37.44 60.75
C ALA A 38 -4.17 37.70 60.91
N ARG A 39 -4.52 38.31 62.05
CA ARG A 39 -5.86 38.76 62.43
C ARG A 39 -6.00 40.21 61.98
N PRO A 40 -6.80 40.55 60.94
CA PRO A 40 -7.18 41.93 60.71
C PRO A 40 -8.42 42.31 61.54
N PRO A 41 -8.57 43.60 61.87
CA PRO A 41 -9.51 44.09 62.87
C PRO A 41 -10.97 44.05 62.41
N ARG A 42 -11.86 43.90 63.39
CA ARG A 42 -13.32 43.99 63.26
C ARG A 42 -13.76 45.35 62.66
N PRO A 43 -14.53 45.37 61.57
CA PRO A 43 -15.37 46.50 61.25
C PRO A 43 -16.68 46.42 62.06
N ARG A 44 -17.02 47.57 62.65
CA ARG A 44 -18.24 47.84 63.42
C ARG A 44 -19.51 47.39 62.70
N GLU A 45 -20.44 46.88 63.51
CA GLU A 45 -21.85 46.72 63.21
C GLU A 45 -22.41 47.96 62.50
N ARG A 46 -22.86 47.76 61.26
CA ARG A 46 -24.01 48.49 60.73
C ARG A 46 -25.22 47.60 60.88
N LEU A 47 -26.13 48.05 61.71
CA LEU A 47 -27.47 47.49 61.91
C LEU A 47 -28.19 47.35 60.56
N GLY A 48 -28.96 46.27 60.44
CA GLY A 48 -30.13 46.20 59.56
C GLY A 48 -29.89 45.61 58.17
N ALA A 49 -29.70 44.29 58.08
CA ALA A 49 -30.09 43.53 56.89
C ALA A 49 -30.62 42.16 57.33
N THR A 50 -31.87 41.91 56.95
CA THR A 50 -32.75 40.80 57.29
C THR A 50 -32.10 39.43 57.08
N ALA A 51 -32.00 38.62 58.14
CA ALA A 51 -31.45 37.27 58.12
C ALA A 51 -32.24 36.27 57.23
N SER A 52 -33.43 36.64 56.75
CA SER A 52 -34.23 35.85 55.82
C SER A 52 -33.73 35.87 54.37
N ASP A 53 -32.83 36.78 54.00
CA ASP A 53 -32.42 36.97 52.60
C ASP A 53 -31.19 36.13 52.18
N ARG A 54 -30.37 35.70 53.15
CA ARG A 54 -29.19 34.86 52.88
C ARG A 54 -29.54 33.39 52.62
N TRP A 55 -30.67 32.92 53.14
CA TRP A 55 -31.11 31.52 52.96
C TRP A 55 -31.73 31.29 51.57
N THR A 56 -32.36 32.33 51.00
CA THR A 56 -32.81 32.37 49.61
C THR A 56 -31.63 32.45 48.64
N GLU A 57 -30.60 33.23 48.95
CA GLU A 57 -29.43 33.38 48.06
C GLU A 57 -28.63 32.07 47.91
N GLN A 58 -28.48 31.28 48.98
CA GLN A 58 -27.71 30.03 48.95
C GLN A 58 -28.46 28.91 48.22
N LYS A 59 -29.79 28.81 48.39
CA LYS A 59 -30.63 27.87 47.61
C LYS A 59 -30.70 28.25 46.14
N PHE A 60 -30.67 29.54 45.81
CA PHE A 60 -30.62 30.00 44.43
C PHE A 60 -29.31 29.57 43.73
N LYS A 61 -28.15 29.70 44.40
CA LYS A 61 -26.85 29.30 43.85
C LYS A 61 -26.74 27.81 43.53
N VAL A 62 -27.23 26.95 44.44
CA VAL A 62 -27.21 25.48 44.22
C VAL A 62 -28.12 25.10 43.07
N THR A 63 -29.34 25.66 43.02
CA THR A 63 -30.29 25.41 41.92
C THR A 63 -29.75 25.90 40.58
N ALA A 64 -29.09 27.07 40.55
CA ALA A 64 -28.47 27.62 39.35
C ALA A 64 -27.31 26.75 38.82
N MET A 65 -26.45 26.23 39.70
CA MET A 65 -25.38 25.29 39.29
C MET A 65 -25.94 23.96 38.77
N ALA A 66 -26.97 23.41 39.41
CA ALA A 66 -27.60 22.19 38.94
C ALA A 66 -28.22 22.39 37.54
N LEU A 67 -28.89 23.52 37.31
CA LEU A 67 -29.46 23.87 36.02
C LEU A 67 -28.38 24.03 34.93
N LEU A 68 -27.27 24.70 35.24
CA LEU A 68 -26.13 24.82 34.33
C LEU A 68 -25.53 23.46 33.97
N GLY A 69 -25.44 22.54 34.94
CA GLY A 69 -25.00 21.16 34.71
C GLY A 69 -25.91 20.42 33.72
N VAL A 70 -27.23 20.53 33.91
CA VAL A 70 -28.22 19.92 32.99
C VAL A 70 -28.14 20.54 31.60
N ILE A 71 -28.02 21.87 31.50
CA ILE A 71 -27.88 22.56 30.21
C ILE A 71 -26.60 22.11 29.49
N ALA A 72 -25.47 22.04 30.19
CA ALA A 72 -24.22 21.56 29.61
C ALA A 72 -24.34 20.11 29.10
N LEU A 73 -25.02 19.24 29.85
CA LEU A 73 -25.24 17.85 29.47
C LEU A 73 -26.15 17.75 28.24
N LEU A 74 -27.20 18.57 28.17
CA LEU A 74 -28.08 18.66 27.01
C LEU A 74 -27.36 19.20 25.77
N ILE A 75 -26.51 20.23 25.91
CA ILE A 75 -25.68 20.75 24.80
C ILE A 75 -24.72 19.67 24.31
N THR A 76 -24.07 18.94 25.21
CA THR A 76 -23.15 17.86 24.85
C THR A 76 -23.89 16.74 24.13
N ALA A 77 -25.06 16.32 24.62
CA ALA A 77 -25.88 15.30 23.99
C ALA A 77 -26.42 15.76 22.62
N TRP A 78 -26.80 17.04 22.49
CA TRP A 78 -27.23 17.63 21.23
C TRP A 78 -26.09 17.67 20.21
N PHE A 79 -24.91 18.11 20.61
CA PHE A 79 -23.70 18.14 19.77
C PHE A 79 -23.32 16.73 19.29
N TRP A 80 -23.33 15.74 20.19
CA TRP A 80 -23.11 14.34 19.83
C TRP A 80 -24.18 13.81 18.87
N ARG A 81 -25.44 14.22 19.03
CA ARG A 81 -26.53 13.80 18.13
C ARG A 81 -26.49 14.50 16.77
N SER A 82 -25.99 15.74 16.68
CA SER A 82 -25.98 16.53 15.44
C SER A 82 -24.72 16.32 14.59
N GLU A 83 -23.57 16.10 15.21
CA GLU A 83 -22.29 15.97 14.50
C GLU A 83 -21.94 14.53 14.11
N LEU A 84 -22.37 13.52 14.89
CA LEU A 84 -22.11 12.12 14.55
C LEU A 84 -22.73 11.67 13.21
N PRO A 85 -23.95 12.07 12.82
CA PRO A 85 -24.51 11.70 11.53
C PRO A 85 -23.62 12.19 10.38
N ALA A 86 -23.09 13.42 10.45
CA ALA A 86 -22.23 13.97 9.40
C ALA A 86 -20.88 13.24 9.26
N LEU A 87 -20.36 12.64 10.34
CA LEU A 87 -19.15 11.81 10.33
C LEU A 87 -19.39 10.38 9.80
N VAL A 88 -20.60 9.85 9.96
CA VAL A 88 -20.96 8.48 9.54
C VAL A 88 -21.57 8.46 8.12
N GLU A 89 -22.31 9.49 7.74
CA GLU A 89 -23.01 9.59 6.45
C GLU A 89 -22.08 9.93 5.28
N ASN A 90 -20.87 10.42 5.56
CA ASN A 90 -19.81 10.64 4.57
C ASN A 90 -18.90 9.43 4.34
N LEU A 91 -19.24 8.24 4.85
CA LEU A 91 -18.52 7.03 4.46
C LEU A 91 -18.90 6.70 3.00
N PRO A 92 -17.97 6.77 2.04
CA PRO A 92 -18.29 6.50 0.64
C PRO A 92 -18.87 5.09 0.53
N GLN A 93 -20.08 4.98 0.00
CA GLN A 93 -20.76 3.70 -0.19
C GLN A 93 -19.82 2.70 -0.88
N PRO A 94 -19.83 1.41 -0.48
CA PRO A 94 -19.00 0.40 -1.10
C PRO A 94 -19.31 0.36 -2.60
N VAL A 95 -18.32 0.70 -3.42
CA VAL A 95 -18.48 0.68 -4.87
C VAL A 95 -18.56 -0.80 -5.28
N PRO A 96 -19.65 -1.24 -5.94
CA PRO A 96 -19.77 -2.63 -6.35
C PRO A 96 -18.60 -3.00 -7.29
N PRO A 97 -18.11 -4.24 -7.25
CA PRO A 97 -17.03 -4.67 -8.13
C PRO A 97 -17.45 -4.44 -9.60
N PRO A 98 -16.54 -3.98 -10.47
CA PRO A 98 -16.89 -3.70 -11.85
C PRO A 98 -17.37 -4.99 -12.54
N GLY A 99 -18.36 -4.88 -13.43
CA GLY A 99 -18.78 -6.00 -14.28
C GLY A 99 -17.58 -6.53 -15.08
N SER A 100 -17.43 -7.86 -15.20
CA SER A 100 -16.25 -8.48 -15.82
C SER A 100 -16.06 -8.04 -17.27
N ALA A 101 -14.83 -7.67 -17.66
CA ALA A 101 -14.51 -7.25 -19.02
C ALA A 101 -14.62 -8.39 -20.04
N PHE A 102 -14.38 -9.62 -19.59
CA PHE A 102 -14.58 -10.86 -20.34
C PHE A 102 -14.79 -12.02 -19.35
N PHE A 103 -15.03 -13.23 -19.86
CA PHE A 103 -15.22 -14.43 -19.03
C PHE A 103 -13.95 -14.84 -18.27
N PHE A 104 -14.07 -15.05 -16.97
CA PHE A 104 -13.01 -15.59 -16.11
C PHE A 104 -13.34 -17.01 -15.66
N ASN A 105 -12.33 -17.88 -15.63
CA ASN A 105 -12.47 -19.24 -15.12
C ASN A 105 -12.66 -19.27 -13.60
N ALA A 106 -12.05 -18.32 -12.88
CA ALA A 106 -12.12 -18.21 -11.44
C ALA A 106 -12.04 -16.74 -11.00
N THR A 107 -12.50 -16.46 -9.78
CA THR A 107 -12.31 -15.16 -9.12
C THR A 107 -11.70 -15.40 -7.75
N GLU A 108 -10.61 -14.70 -7.44
CA GLU A 108 -9.94 -14.70 -6.15
C GLU A 108 -10.04 -13.30 -5.54
N THR A 109 -10.37 -13.23 -4.25
CA THR A 109 -10.41 -11.95 -3.51
C THR A 109 -9.16 -11.79 -2.65
N LEU A 110 -8.53 -10.61 -2.73
CA LEU A 110 -7.39 -10.20 -1.93
C LEU A 110 -7.81 -9.08 -1.00
N LEU A 111 -7.85 -9.35 0.31
CA LEU A 111 -8.17 -8.35 1.32
C LEU A 111 -6.88 -7.64 1.78
N LEU A 112 -6.82 -6.34 1.53
CA LEU A 112 -5.80 -5.43 2.03
C LEU A 112 -6.25 -4.87 3.37
N SER A 113 -5.62 -5.34 4.45
CA SER A 113 -5.76 -4.81 5.80
C SER A 113 -4.47 -4.14 6.26
N SER A 114 -4.53 -3.44 7.40
CA SER A 114 -3.35 -2.82 8.02
C SER A 114 -2.27 -3.84 8.44
N SER A 115 -2.65 -5.10 8.64
CA SER A 115 -1.73 -6.21 8.96
C SER A 115 -1.24 -6.98 7.73
N SER A 116 -1.82 -6.73 6.54
CA SER A 116 -1.45 -7.43 5.32
C SER A 116 -0.05 -6.99 4.84
N PRO A 117 0.72 -7.89 4.19
CA PRO A 117 1.93 -7.50 3.47
C PRO A 117 1.64 -6.40 2.44
N PRO A 118 2.64 -5.61 2.04
CA PRO A 118 2.50 -4.63 0.97
C PRO A 118 1.91 -5.26 -0.30
N LEU A 119 1.07 -4.51 -1.01
CA LEU A 119 0.37 -5.01 -2.20
C LEU A 119 1.29 -5.66 -3.25
N PRO A 120 2.49 -5.14 -3.56
CA PRO A 120 3.43 -5.80 -4.47
C PRO A 120 3.79 -7.22 -4.04
N ALA A 121 4.03 -7.45 -2.74
CA ALA A 121 4.37 -8.77 -2.21
C ALA A 121 3.18 -9.73 -2.26
N LEU A 122 1.97 -9.25 -1.96
CA LEU A 122 0.75 -10.04 -2.08
C LEU A 122 0.49 -10.46 -3.53
N LEU A 123 0.62 -9.54 -4.49
CA LEU A 123 0.45 -9.84 -5.91
C LEU A 123 1.49 -10.83 -6.40
N ALA A 124 2.78 -10.62 -6.06
CA ALA A 124 3.85 -11.54 -6.41
C ALA A 124 3.58 -12.96 -5.88
N GLY A 125 3.11 -13.08 -4.63
CA GLY A 125 2.72 -14.36 -4.04
C GLY A 125 1.57 -15.05 -4.77
N ARG A 126 0.61 -14.29 -5.31
CA ARG A 126 -0.52 -14.83 -6.09
C ARG A 126 -0.14 -15.22 -7.51
N ILE A 127 0.71 -14.43 -8.16
CA ILE A 127 1.24 -14.70 -9.51
C ILE A 127 2.11 -15.96 -9.51
N ALA A 128 2.82 -16.24 -8.41
CA ALA A 128 3.66 -17.42 -8.28
C ALA A 128 2.88 -18.75 -8.18
N ILE A 129 1.56 -18.71 -7.93
CA ILE A 129 0.73 -19.92 -7.80
C ILE A 129 0.48 -20.51 -9.21
N PRO A 130 0.89 -21.77 -9.47
CA PRO A 130 0.66 -22.41 -10.77
C PRO A 130 -0.84 -22.51 -11.12
N ARG A 131 -1.16 -22.34 -12.41
CA ARG A 131 -2.54 -22.37 -12.91
C ARG A 131 -2.67 -23.26 -14.13
N ALA A 132 -3.91 -23.69 -14.40
CA ALA A 132 -4.19 -24.47 -15.59
C ALA A 132 -3.83 -23.67 -16.86
N PRO A 133 -3.17 -24.28 -17.86
CA PRO A 133 -2.86 -23.61 -19.11
C PRO A 133 -4.10 -22.99 -19.77
N GLY A 134 -3.99 -21.74 -20.21
CA GLY A 134 -5.08 -20.99 -20.86
C GLY A 134 -6.15 -20.43 -19.91
N SER A 135 -6.01 -20.65 -18.59
CA SER A 135 -6.97 -20.14 -17.60
C SER A 135 -6.77 -18.65 -17.32
N PHE A 136 -7.89 -17.95 -17.12
CA PHE A 136 -7.93 -16.58 -16.62
C PHE A 136 -8.57 -16.56 -15.24
N THR A 137 -7.83 -16.11 -14.25
CA THR A 137 -8.37 -15.86 -12.92
C THR A 137 -8.47 -14.36 -12.71
N ARG A 138 -9.65 -13.88 -12.35
CA ARG A 138 -9.85 -12.50 -11.90
C ARG A 138 -9.31 -12.35 -10.50
N LEU A 139 -8.54 -11.29 -10.25
CA LEU A 139 -8.23 -10.86 -8.88
C LEU A 139 -9.13 -9.67 -8.51
N LEU A 140 -9.87 -9.80 -7.42
CA LEU A 140 -10.60 -8.71 -6.81
C LEU A 140 -9.82 -8.23 -5.60
N ILE A 141 -9.24 -7.03 -5.69
CA ILE A 141 -8.48 -6.46 -4.59
C ILE A 141 -9.43 -5.58 -3.79
N GLU A 142 -9.67 -5.91 -2.54
CA GLU A 142 -10.55 -5.19 -1.62
C GLU A 142 -9.72 -4.58 -0.50
N VAL A 143 -10.14 -3.41 -0.02
CA VAL A 143 -9.50 -2.71 1.10
C VAL A 143 -10.43 -2.77 2.29
N GLU A 144 -9.91 -3.25 3.42
CA GLU A 144 -10.62 -3.22 4.70
C GLU A 144 -10.84 -1.77 5.14
N ARG A 145 -12.08 -1.46 5.54
CA ARG A 145 -12.46 -0.13 6.03
C ARG A 145 -12.92 -0.22 7.47
N LEU A 146 -12.53 0.75 8.28
CA LEU A 146 -12.94 0.81 9.68
C LEU A 146 -14.47 1.00 9.74
N ARG A 147 -15.18 -0.01 10.27
CA ARG A 147 -16.65 0.00 10.45
C ARG A 147 -17.47 0.06 9.13
N ALA A 148 -16.89 -0.36 8.02
CA ALA A 148 -17.62 -0.48 6.75
C ALA A 148 -17.22 -1.78 6.05
N ASP A 149 -18.06 -2.22 5.12
CA ASP A 149 -17.74 -3.38 4.29
C ASP A 149 -16.48 -3.11 3.45
N PRO A 150 -15.67 -4.15 3.18
CA PRO A 150 -14.56 -4.04 2.26
C PRO A 150 -15.01 -3.48 0.91
N ALA A 151 -14.17 -2.64 0.31
CA ALA A 151 -14.47 -2.03 -0.98
C ALA A 151 -13.36 -2.32 -1.97
N ALA A 152 -13.74 -2.46 -3.25
CA ALA A 152 -12.78 -2.65 -4.33
C ALA A 152 -11.74 -1.51 -4.37
N LEU A 153 -10.48 -1.87 -4.55
CA LEU A 153 -9.36 -0.94 -4.67
C LEU A 153 -9.49 -0.16 -5.99
N SER A 154 -9.50 1.17 -5.89
CA SER A 154 -9.54 2.04 -7.06
C SER A 154 -8.19 2.06 -7.78
N ALA A 155 -8.16 2.51 -9.04
CA ALA A 155 -6.94 2.67 -9.83
C ALA A 155 -5.96 3.61 -9.12
N ARG A 156 -6.45 4.76 -8.63
CA ARG A 156 -5.63 5.69 -7.83
C ARG A 156 -5.08 5.00 -6.57
N GLY A 157 -5.95 4.36 -5.78
CA GLY A 157 -5.51 3.65 -4.58
C GLY A 157 -4.51 2.52 -4.86
N PHE A 158 -4.63 1.86 -6.02
CA PHE A 158 -3.66 0.88 -6.48
C PHE A 158 -2.29 1.51 -6.76
N PHE A 159 -2.23 2.60 -7.51
CA PHE A 159 -0.99 3.31 -7.82
C PHE A 159 -0.32 3.87 -6.55
N ASP A 160 -1.13 4.42 -5.64
CA ASP A 160 -0.65 4.89 -4.34
C ASP A 160 -0.06 3.72 -3.52
N ALA A 161 -0.74 2.56 -3.50
CA ALA A 161 -0.32 1.40 -2.72
C ALA A 161 0.98 0.73 -3.20
N ILE A 162 1.35 0.92 -4.47
CA ILE A 162 2.59 0.40 -5.06
C ILE A 162 3.66 1.48 -5.24
N GLY A 163 3.35 2.73 -4.92
CA GLY A 163 4.30 3.86 -5.03
C GLY A 163 4.63 4.24 -6.47
N ILE A 164 3.68 4.11 -7.40
CA ILE A 164 3.84 4.53 -8.80
C ILE A 164 3.02 5.80 -9.03
N GLU A 165 3.61 6.79 -9.70
CA GLU A 165 2.91 8.00 -10.13
C GLU A 165 2.57 7.89 -11.63
N PRO A 166 1.36 7.43 -12.00
CA PRO A 166 0.95 7.41 -13.40
C PRO A 166 0.82 8.85 -13.93
N PRO A 167 0.93 9.07 -15.25
CA PRO A 167 0.63 10.37 -15.84
C PRO A 167 -0.77 10.85 -15.39
N PRO A 168 -0.95 12.11 -14.93
CA PRO A 168 -2.22 12.56 -14.36
C PRO A 168 -3.42 12.34 -15.31
N GLN A 169 -3.20 12.61 -16.59
CA GLN A 169 -4.19 12.42 -17.66
C GLN A 169 -4.64 10.96 -17.81
N PHE A 170 -3.83 9.99 -17.39
CA PHE A 170 -4.17 8.57 -17.45
C PHE A 170 -5.37 8.28 -16.55
N LEU A 171 -5.32 8.74 -15.29
CA LEU A 171 -6.38 8.51 -14.30
C LEU A 171 -7.69 9.17 -14.68
N ASP A 172 -7.63 10.35 -15.30
CA ASP A 172 -8.80 11.08 -15.78
C ASP A 172 -9.42 10.39 -17.01
N ALA A 173 -8.60 9.69 -17.81
CA ALA A 173 -9.05 9.01 -19.00
C ALA A 173 -9.68 7.63 -18.76
N ILE A 174 -9.63 7.10 -17.53
CA ILE A 174 -10.13 5.76 -17.18
C ILE A 174 -11.25 5.77 -16.12
N GLU A 175 -11.96 4.66 -16.03
CA GLU A 175 -12.82 4.35 -14.87
C GLU A 175 -11.98 4.05 -13.63
N PRO A 176 -12.50 4.35 -12.43
CA PRO A 176 -11.74 4.23 -11.20
C PRO A 176 -11.51 2.78 -10.77
N LEU A 177 -12.18 1.78 -11.34
CA LEU A 177 -12.07 0.39 -10.91
C LEU A 177 -11.36 -0.47 -11.96
N PRO A 178 -10.07 -0.77 -11.79
CA PRO A 178 -9.36 -1.67 -12.68
C PRO A 178 -9.79 -3.13 -12.46
N GLN A 179 -9.56 -3.96 -13.46
CA GLN A 179 -9.74 -5.41 -13.36
C GLN A 179 -8.41 -6.11 -13.50
N TRP A 180 -8.03 -6.81 -12.45
CA TRP A 180 -6.82 -7.61 -12.41
C TRP A 180 -7.08 -9.01 -12.92
N PHE A 181 -6.11 -9.56 -13.63
CA PHE A 181 -6.14 -10.94 -14.03
C PHE A 181 -4.77 -11.59 -13.92
N ILE A 182 -4.80 -12.89 -13.68
CA ILE A 182 -3.64 -13.76 -13.84
C ILE A 182 -3.99 -14.76 -14.92
N TYR A 183 -3.06 -14.94 -15.84
CA TYR A 183 -3.13 -15.84 -16.97
C TYR A 183 -2.22 -17.05 -16.75
N GLY A 184 -2.80 -18.24 -16.83
CA GLY A 184 -2.05 -19.50 -16.84
C GLY A 184 -1.35 -19.71 -18.18
N GLY A 185 -0.28 -18.95 -18.45
CA GLY A 185 0.60 -19.17 -19.61
C GLY A 185 1.38 -20.49 -19.51
N ALA A 186 2.14 -20.84 -20.55
CA ALA A 186 3.00 -22.04 -20.54
C ALA A 186 4.01 -22.02 -19.38
N ASP A 187 4.50 -20.83 -19.03
CA ASP A 187 5.42 -20.60 -17.91
C ASP A 187 4.70 -20.24 -16.60
N GLY A 188 3.35 -20.18 -16.63
CA GLY A 188 2.46 -20.13 -15.46
C GLY A 188 2.42 -18.83 -14.66
N ARG A 189 3.01 -17.73 -15.14
CA ARG A 189 3.24 -16.51 -14.34
C ARG A 189 2.75 -15.22 -15.01
N ASP A 190 1.77 -15.38 -15.88
CA ASP A 190 1.07 -14.35 -16.64
C ASP A 190 0.29 -13.37 -15.75
N ALA A 191 0.54 -12.07 -15.72
CA ALA A 191 -0.33 -11.14 -15.01
C ALA A 191 -0.68 -9.93 -15.87
N GLY A 192 -1.81 -9.32 -15.58
CA GLY A 192 -2.21 -8.11 -16.25
C GLY A 192 -3.32 -7.34 -15.55
N ILE A 193 -3.54 -6.15 -16.07
CA ILE A 193 -4.55 -5.22 -15.60
C ILE A 193 -5.33 -4.67 -16.79
N ILE A 194 -6.64 -4.54 -16.60
CA ILE A 194 -7.56 -3.99 -17.58
C ILE A 194 -8.18 -2.73 -17.00
N PHE A 195 -8.14 -1.66 -17.78
CA PHE A 195 -8.80 -0.40 -17.47
C PHE A 195 -9.92 -0.15 -18.46
N VAL A 196 -11.07 0.34 -17.97
CA VAL A 196 -12.13 0.86 -18.82
C VAL A 196 -11.82 2.31 -19.16
N VAL A 197 -11.92 2.67 -20.43
CA VAL A 197 -11.50 3.98 -20.95
C VAL A 197 -12.71 4.89 -21.15
N LYS A 198 -12.69 6.04 -20.47
CA LYS A 198 -13.64 7.15 -20.67
C LYS A 198 -13.27 7.98 -21.88
N ASN A 199 -11.99 8.31 -22.04
CA ASN A 199 -11.53 9.16 -23.15
C ASN A 199 -10.38 8.46 -23.90
N GLY A 200 -10.69 7.90 -25.07
CA GLY A 200 -9.74 7.14 -25.89
C GLY A 200 -8.47 7.92 -26.26
N PRO A 201 -8.59 9.08 -26.91
CA PRO A 201 -7.46 9.94 -27.24
C PRO A 201 -6.58 10.28 -26.02
N ALA A 202 -7.19 10.74 -24.92
CA ALA A 202 -6.44 11.10 -23.71
C ALA A 202 -5.72 9.89 -23.09
N ALA A 203 -6.35 8.71 -23.12
CA ALA A 203 -5.72 7.49 -22.61
C ALA A 203 -4.54 7.04 -23.48
N ALA A 204 -4.64 7.18 -24.80
CA ALA A 204 -3.54 6.87 -25.72
C ALA A 204 -2.36 7.83 -25.55
N GLU A 205 -2.63 9.13 -25.42
CA GLU A 205 -1.61 10.14 -25.12
C GLU A 205 -0.91 9.87 -23.77
N ALA A 206 -1.71 9.58 -22.74
CA ALA A 206 -1.17 9.27 -21.42
C ALA A 206 -0.31 7.98 -21.42
N LEU A 207 -0.70 6.95 -22.17
CA LEU A 207 0.12 5.75 -22.35
C LEU A 207 1.45 6.04 -23.04
N ALA A 208 1.44 6.86 -24.09
CA ALA A 208 2.66 7.27 -24.77
C ALA A 208 3.61 8.04 -23.84
N ALA A 209 3.05 8.93 -23.00
CA ALA A 209 3.81 9.64 -21.97
C ALA A 209 4.37 8.72 -20.89
N TRP A 210 3.72 7.56 -20.65
CA TRP A 210 4.13 6.59 -19.63
C TRP A 210 5.21 5.61 -20.11
N GLU A 211 5.36 5.38 -21.42
CA GLU A 211 6.33 4.44 -21.99
C GLU A 211 7.76 4.52 -21.38
N PRO A 212 8.32 5.71 -21.06
CA PRO A 212 9.66 5.80 -20.49
C PRO A 212 9.82 5.11 -19.13
N THR A 213 8.82 5.19 -18.25
CA THR A 213 8.90 4.73 -16.85
C THR A 213 8.09 3.46 -16.57
N ILE A 214 7.12 3.12 -17.42
CA ILE A 214 6.18 2.01 -17.17
C ILE A 214 6.88 0.67 -16.86
N ARG A 215 8.07 0.43 -17.43
CA ARG A 215 8.89 -0.75 -17.12
C ARG A 215 9.38 -0.77 -15.68
N SER A 216 9.95 0.33 -15.19
CA SER A 216 10.46 0.41 -13.82
C SER A 216 9.32 0.36 -12.82
N ASP A 217 8.24 1.08 -13.15
CA ASP A 217 7.05 1.21 -12.32
C ASP A 217 6.47 -0.18 -12.02
N PHE A 218 6.36 -1.02 -13.04
CA PHE A 218 5.75 -2.34 -12.90
C PHE A 218 6.74 -3.50 -12.82
N ALA A 219 8.02 -3.24 -12.54
CA ALA A 219 9.04 -4.28 -12.43
C ALA A 219 8.68 -5.38 -11.42
N PHE A 220 7.92 -5.04 -10.37
CA PHE A 220 7.53 -5.96 -9.31
C PHE A 220 6.59 -7.09 -9.75
N MET A 221 5.81 -6.94 -10.84
CA MET A 221 4.93 -8.03 -11.29
C MET A 221 5.64 -9.02 -12.21
N ILE A 222 6.83 -8.68 -12.72
CA ILE A 222 7.61 -9.65 -13.47
C ILE A 222 8.27 -10.56 -12.44
N PRO A 223 7.92 -11.86 -12.42
CA PRO A 223 8.55 -12.79 -11.50
C PRO A 223 10.03 -12.77 -11.82
N THR A 224 10.86 -12.42 -10.83
CA THR A 224 12.29 -12.65 -10.97
C THR A 224 12.46 -14.15 -11.17
N ALA A 225 13.10 -14.56 -12.26
CA ALA A 225 13.43 -15.97 -12.45
C ALA A 225 14.09 -16.46 -11.16
N PRO A 226 13.72 -17.64 -10.63
CA PRO A 226 14.46 -18.20 -9.50
C PRO A 226 15.94 -18.16 -9.88
N PRO A 227 16.83 -17.76 -8.95
CA PRO A 227 18.26 -17.74 -9.25
C PRO A 227 18.61 -19.08 -9.90
N PRO A 228 19.40 -19.09 -10.99
CA PRO A 228 19.81 -20.34 -11.62
C PRO A 228 20.33 -21.24 -10.50
N PRO A 229 19.97 -22.55 -10.49
CA PRO A 229 20.49 -23.45 -9.47
C PRO A 229 21.99 -23.23 -9.40
N PRO A 230 22.58 -23.13 -8.18
CA PRO A 230 24.01 -22.91 -8.06
C PRO A 230 24.67 -23.91 -8.98
N LEU A 231 25.51 -23.43 -9.90
CA LEU A 231 26.31 -24.30 -10.76
C LEU A 231 27.05 -25.19 -9.79
N ILE A 232 26.54 -26.41 -9.57
CA ILE A 232 27.27 -27.44 -8.87
C ILE A 232 28.44 -27.62 -9.81
N ALA A 233 29.59 -27.07 -9.41
CA ALA A 233 30.81 -27.26 -10.14
C ALA A 233 30.97 -28.76 -10.20
N THR A 234 30.62 -29.34 -11.35
CA THR A 234 30.97 -30.71 -11.68
C THR A 234 32.48 -30.64 -11.73
N THR A 235 33.10 -30.91 -10.58
CA THR A 235 34.51 -31.13 -10.43
C THR A 235 34.75 -32.44 -11.15
N THR A 236 34.74 -32.37 -12.48
CA THR A 236 35.37 -33.36 -13.32
C THR A 236 36.82 -33.36 -12.86
N PRO A 237 37.31 -34.43 -12.23
CA PRO A 237 38.71 -34.50 -11.82
C PRO A 237 39.51 -34.56 -13.11
N ASP A 238 40.13 -33.44 -13.46
CA ASP A 238 40.99 -33.34 -14.63
C ASP A 238 42.26 -34.13 -14.35
N ALA A 239 42.36 -35.30 -14.98
CA ALA A 239 43.57 -36.08 -15.00
C ALA A 239 44.62 -35.32 -15.82
N ALA A 240 45.63 -34.86 -15.10
CA ALA A 240 46.75 -34.08 -15.58
C ALA A 240 47.43 -34.63 -16.84
N THR A 241 47.61 -33.76 -17.85
CA THR A 241 48.83 -33.64 -18.66
C THR A 241 48.75 -32.28 -19.35
N GLY A 242 49.46 -31.24 -18.91
CA GLY A 242 50.86 -31.01 -19.26
C GLY A 242 50.97 -30.37 -20.64
N THR A 243 51.28 -29.07 -20.70
CA THR A 243 52.40 -28.45 -21.46
C THR A 243 52.10 -26.94 -21.62
N THR A 244 52.92 -26.15 -20.96
CA THR A 244 53.13 -24.71 -21.11
C THR A 244 53.41 -24.30 -22.55
N SER A 245 52.60 -23.40 -23.09
CA SER A 245 53.00 -22.49 -24.18
C SER A 245 52.51 -21.08 -23.87
N ASP A 246 53.49 -20.22 -23.66
CA ASP A 246 53.42 -18.80 -23.34
C ASP A 246 53.05 -18.03 -24.63
N GLU A 247 51.77 -18.03 -24.99
CA GLU A 247 51.26 -17.25 -26.13
C GLU A 247 50.53 -16.01 -25.62
N ARG A 248 51.34 -15.04 -25.17
CA ARG A 248 50.90 -13.68 -24.83
C ARG A 248 50.65 -12.90 -26.13
N ALA A 249 49.69 -13.37 -26.92
CA ALA A 249 49.22 -12.71 -28.13
C ALA A 249 48.55 -11.39 -27.74
N LEU A 250 48.94 -10.33 -28.45
CA LEU A 250 48.44 -8.97 -28.38
C LEU A 250 46.90 -8.96 -28.43
N LEU A 251 46.25 -8.84 -27.28
CA LEU A 251 44.82 -8.57 -27.20
C LEU A 251 44.57 -7.23 -27.90
N PRO A 252 43.73 -7.18 -28.95
CA PRO A 252 43.35 -5.93 -29.57
C PRO A 252 42.68 -5.02 -28.51
N PRO A 253 42.87 -3.70 -28.59
CA PRO A 253 42.24 -2.77 -27.66
C PRO A 253 40.74 -3.04 -27.63
N ALA A 254 40.19 -3.27 -26.43
CA ALA A 254 38.78 -3.52 -26.22
C ALA A 254 37.99 -2.44 -26.98
N ALA A 255 37.21 -2.87 -27.98
CA ALA A 255 36.37 -1.96 -28.73
C ALA A 255 35.53 -1.15 -27.73
N PRO A 256 35.38 0.17 -27.93
CA PRO A 256 34.59 0.99 -27.03
C PRO A 256 33.23 0.32 -26.89
N SER A 257 32.92 -0.09 -25.66
CA SER A 257 31.67 -0.76 -25.34
C SER A 257 30.56 0.18 -25.76
N ALA A 258 29.91 -0.12 -26.89
CA ALA A 258 28.80 0.68 -27.36
C ALA A 258 27.76 0.68 -26.23
N ASP A 259 27.44 1.87 -25.71
CA ASP A 259 26.44 2.01 -24.66
C ASP A 259 25.19 1.23 -25.11
N PRO A 260 24.70 0.28 -24.31
CA PRO A 260 23.58 -0.55 -24.72
C PRO A 260 22.38 0.37 -24.94
N VAL A 261 21.96 0.50 -26.21
CA VAL A 261 20.76 1.25 -26.56
C VAL A 261 19.62 0.66 -25.73
N PRO A 262 18.97 1.44 -24.84
CA PRO A 262 17.96 0.89 -23.96
C PRO A 262 16.86 0.26 -24.82
N PRO A 263 16.39 -0.95 -24.48
CA PRO A 263 15.40 -1.65 -25.30
C PRO A 263 14.16 -0.77 -25.42
N ARG A 264 13.77 -0.42 -26.65
CA ARG A 264 12.56 0.38 -26.94
C ARG A 264 11.34 -0.52 -27.02
N PHE A 265 10.15 0.05 -26.83
CA PHE A 265 8.89 -0.63 -27.10
C PHE A 265 8.82 -1.04 -28.58
N LYS A 266 8.63 -2.33 -28.83
CA LYS A 266 8.40 -2.89 -30.16
C LYS A 266 6.90 -2.90 -30.43
N SER A 267 6.49 -2.43 -31.61
CA SER A 267 5.11 -2.59 -32.08
C SER A 267 4.91 -4.01 -32.59
N GLN A 268 3.83 -4.65 -32.16
CA GLN A 268 3.40 -5.96 -32.62
C GLN A 268 1.93 -5.89 -33.02
N SER A 269 1.48 -6.86 -33.81
CA SER A 269 0.08 -6.98 -34.23
C SER A 269 -0.41 -8.39 -34.01
N TYR A 270 -1.65 -8.52 -33.53
CA TYR A 270 -2.34 -9.80 -33.39
C TYR A 270 -3.83 -9.61 -33.66
N ARG A 271 -4.40 -10.38 -34.59
CA ARG A 271 -5.80 -10.22 -35.07
C ARG A 271 -6.14 -8.77 -35.46
N ASN A 272 -5.23 -8.09 -36.15
CA ASN A 272 -5.36 -6.67 -36.53
C ASN A 272 -5.47 -5.70 -35.35
N ILE A 273 -5.07 -6.11 -34.15
CA ILE A 273 -4.92 -5.26 -32.98
C ILE A 273 -3.45 -5.01 -32.76
N GLU A 274 -3.06 -3.74 -32.83
CA GLU A 274 -1.71 -3.31 -32.50
C GLU A 274 -1.52 -3.26 -30.98
N PHE A 275 -0.38 -3.75 -30.52
CA PHE A 275 0.04 -3.63 -29.13
C PHE A 275 1.53 -3.32 -29.07
N ARG A 276 1.94 -2.64 -27.99
CA ARG A 276 3.34 -2.32 -27.75
C ARG A 276 3.88 -3.24 -26.68
N PHE A 277 5.07 -3.81 -26.90
CA PHE A 277 5.71 -4.70 -25.94
C PHE A 277 7.19 -4.39 -25.81
N ARG A 278 7.68 -4.42 -24.57
CA ARG A 278 9.09 -4.26 -24.22
C ARG A 278 9.53 -5.47 -23.43
N GLU A 279 10.40 -6.27 -24.04
CA GLU A 279 11.05 -7.41 -23.39
C GLU A 279 11.91 -6.93 -22.21
N LEU A 280 11.82 -7.63 -21.08
CA LEU A 280 12.68 -7.42 -19.91
C LEU A 280 13.98 -8.21 -20.07
N ILE A 281 13.85 -9.48 -20.45
CA ILE A 281 14.95 -10.45 -20.61
C ILE A 281 14.98 -10.86 -22.08
N SER A 282 16.10 -10.63 -22.75
CA SER A 282 16.27 -10.97 -24.16
C SER A 282 15.99 -12.47 -24.39
N GLY A 283 15.13 -12.78 -25.36
CA GLY A 283 14.80 -14.17 -25.71
C GLY A 283 13.72 -14.83 -24.85
N HIS A 284 13.14 -14.13 -23.88
CA HIS A 284 12.01 -14.62 -23.09
C HIS A 284 10.75 -13.79 -23.36
N ASP A 285 9.58 -14.43 -23.33
CA ASP A 285 8.27 -13.75 -23.43
C ASP A 285 7.88 -13.06 -22.10
N GLN A 286 8.85 -12.42 -21.45
CA GLN A 286 8.67 -11.73 -20.18
C GLN A 286 9.05 -10.27 -20.35
N GLY A 287 8.11 -9.39 -20.04
CA GLY A 287 8.26 -7.98 -20.29
C GLY A 287 7.07 -7.18 -19.81
N TRP A 288 6.89 -6.02 -20.41
CA TRP A 288 5.70 -5.20 -20.22
C TRP A 288 5.16 -4.80 -21.56
N GLY A 289 3.87 -5.03 -21.76
CA GLY A 289 3.18 -4.48 -22.90
C GLY A 289 1.80 -3.99 -22.56
N TYR A 290 1.27 -3.21 -23.48
CA TYR A 290 -0.08 -2.69 -23.39
C TYR A 290 -0.70 -2.55 -24.77
N LEU A 291 -2.01 -2.49 -24.78
CA LEU A 291 -2.81 -2.19 -25.95
C LEU A 291 -4.01 -1.35 -25.56
N TYR A 292 -4.46 -0.53 -26.49
CA TYR A 292 -5.77 0.10 -26.44
C TYR A 292 -6.69 -0.62 -27.43
N PHE A 293 -7.82 -1.13 -26.95
CA PHE A 293 -8.83 -1.81 -27.75
C PHE A 293 -10.04 -0.86 -27.94
N PRO A 294 -10.12 -0.12 -29.05
CA PRO A 294 -11.07 1.00 -29.18
C PRO A 294 -12.53 0.53 -29.15
N ALA A 295 -12.83 -0.60 -29.79
CA ALA A 295 -14.20 -1.11 -29.91
C ALA A 295 -14.85 -1.47 -28.56
N ARG A 296 -14.03 -1.73 -27.52
CA ARG A 296 -14.50 -2.02 -26.15
C ARG A 296 -14.16 -0.91 -25.17
N ARG A 297 -13.45 0.13 -25.62
CA ARG A 297 -12.88 1.18 -24.77
C ARG A 297 -12.14 0.57 -23.58
N ARG A 298 -11.14 -0.27 -23.88
CA ARG A 298 -10.32 -0.94 -22.86
C ARG A 298 -8.85 -0.69 -23.11
N ILE A 299 -8.10 -0.47 -22.03
CA ILE A 299 -6.65 -0.64 -22.04
C ILE A 299 -6.36 -1.95 -21.34
N ILE A 300 -5.51 -2.77 -21.95
CA ILE A 300 -4.99 -3.98 -21.32
C ILE A 300 -3.50 -3.81 -21.20
N MET A 301 -2.96 -4.06 -20.01
CA MET A 301 -1.53 -4.17 -19.75
C MET A 301 -1.24 -5.60 -19.29
N GLY A 302 -0.09 -6.15 -19.67
CA GLY A 302 0.29 -7.50 -19.33
C GLY A 302 1.80 -7.72 -19.29
N THR A 303 2.21 -8.75 -18.55
CA THR A 303 3.63 -9.11 -18.33
C THR A 303 4.24 -10.02 -19.40
N SER A 304 3.44 -10.51 -20.36
CA SER A 304 3.88 -11.35 -21.48
C SER A 304 3.10 -11.05 -22.76
N THR A 305 3.66 -11.34 -23.93
CA THR A 305 2.90 -11.27 -25.18
C THR A 305 1.83 -12.35 -25.23
N ALA A 306 2.07 -13.53 -24.64
CA ALA A 306 1.08 -14.60 -24.51
C ALA A 306 -0.19 -14.13 -23.76
N ALA A 307 -0.04 -13.44 -22.62
CA ALA A 307 -1.16 -12.91 -21.84
C ALA A 307 -1.94 -11.84 -22.60
N LEU A 308 -1.24 -10.94 -23.32
CA LEU A 308 -1.89 -9.93 -24.16
C LEU A 308 -2.68 -10.55 -25.31
N ARG A 309 -2.09 -11.52 -26.03
CA ARG A 309 -2.77 -12.23 -27.13
C ARG A 309 -3.99 -13.00 -26.63
N ALA A 310 -3.84 -13.72 -25.52
CA ALA A 310 -4.95 -14.43 -24.91
C ALA A 310 -6.05 -13.47 -24.42
N ALA A 311 -5.71 -12.30 -23.89
CA ALA A 311 -6.70 -11.29 -23.51
C ALA A 311 -7.43 -10.72 -24.75
N ILE A 312 -6.72 -10.52 -25.87
CA ILE A 312 -7.34 -10.14 -27.15
C ILE A 312 -8.34 -11.21 -27.59
N ASP A 313 -7.95 -12.50 -27.58
CA ASP A 313 -8.84 -13.61 -27.95
C ASP A 313 -10.13 -13.59 -27.10
N ARG A 314 -10.01 -13.42 -25.77
CA ARG A 314 -11.15 -13.34 -24.86
C ARG A 314 -12.07 -12.15 -25.12
N LEU A 315 -11.52 -11.01 -25.54
CA LEU A 315 -12.32 -9.84 -25.91
C LEU A 315 -13.16 -10.06 -27.17
N PHE A 316 -12.68 -10.90 -28.10
CA PHE A 316 -13.43 -11.29 -29.30
C PHE A 316 -14.48 -12.38 -29.01
N GLU A 317 -14.20 -13.31 -28.10
CA GLU A 317 -15.12 -14.39 -27.73
C GLU A 317 -16.28 -13.92 -26.84
N SER A 318 -16.06 -12.87 -26.04
CA SER A 318 -17.08 -12.40 -25.10
C SER A 318 -18.22 -11.71 -25.88
N PRO A 319 -19.47 -12.21 -25.79
CA PRO A 319 -20.62 -11.51 -26.37
C PRO A 319 -20.68 -10.10 -25.78
N ASN A 320 -21.16 -9.12 -26.56
CA ASN A 320 -21.27 -7.73 -26.10
C ASN A 320 -21.94 -7.70 -24.72
N PRO A 321 -21.26 -7.20 -23.66
CA PRO A 321 -21.86 -7.08 -22.34
C PRO A 321 -22.96 -6.02 -22.33
#